data_AF-A0A8C3ILM6-F1
#
_entry.id   AF-A0A8C3ILM6-F1
#
_cell.length_a   1.000
_cell.length_b   1.000
_cell.length_c   1.000
_cell.angle_alpha   90.00
_cell.angle_beta   90.00
_cell.angle_gamma   90.00
#
_symmetry.space_group_name_H-M   'P 1'
#
loop_
_entity.id
_entity.type
_entity.pdbx_description
1 polymer ?
#
loop_
_entity_poly.entity_id
_entity_poly.type
_entity_poly.pdbx_seq_one_letter_code
_entity_poly.pdbx_strand_id
1 'polypeptide(L)'
;MNMNPILEEILIKRSQQKKRTSPLNYKERLFVLTESMLTYYEGRAEKKYRKGSVDIAKIKCVEIVKNDGAIIPCQNKYPFQCTQQGSMGEES
;
A
#
# COMPACT_ATOMS: atom_id res chain seq x y z
N MET A 1 -19.76 11.87 0.17
CA MET A 1 -18.31 11.73 -0.07
C MET A 1 -18.11 11.41 -1.53
N ASN A 2 -17.33 12.21 -2.25
CA ASN A 2 -17.02 11.94 -3.64
C ASN A 2 -16.24 10.63 -3.74
N MET A 3 -16.81 9.65 -4.44
CA MET A 3 -16.18 8.35 -4.71
C MET A 3 -15.43 8.36 -6.04
N ASN A 4 -15.27 9.53 -6.65
CA ASN A 4 -14.60 9.68 -7.93
C ASN A 4 -13.10 9.36 -7.73
N PRO A 5 -12.55 8.41 -8.49
CA PRO A 5 -11.13 8.09 -8.41
C PRO A 5 -10.32 9.27 -8.94
N ILE A 6 -9.35 9.72 -8.14
CA ILE A 6 -8.34 10.70 -8.54
C ILE A 6 -7.30 10.02 -9.42
N LEU A 7 -6.86 8.82 -9.02
CA LEU A 7 -5.88 8.02 -9.74
C LEU A 7 -6.19 6.53 -9.54
N GLU A 8 -6.04 5.77 -10.62
CA GLU A 8 -6.14 4.31 -10.62
C GLU A 8 -4.95 3.74 -11.38
N GLU A 9 -4.15 2.90 -10.71
CA GLU A 9 -2.95 2.33 -11.32
C GLU A 9 -2.57 0.98 -10.70
N ILE A 10 -1.94 0.14 -11.51
CA ILE A 10 -1.40 -1.15 -11.07
C ILE A 10 -0.02 -0.93 -10.47
N LEU A 11 0.13 -1.22 -9.17
CA LEU A 11 1.38 -1.04 -8.43
C LEU A 11 1.74 -2.32 -7.67
N ILE A 12 3.04 -2.47 -7.34
CA ILE A 12 3.53 -3.60 -6.56
C ILE A 12 3.44 -3.26 -5.07
N LYS A 13 2.58 -3.97 -4.35
CA LYS A 13 2.46 -3.87 -2.89
C LYS A 13 3.42 -4.84 -2.20
N ARG A 14 4.28 -4.31 -1.33
CA ARG A 14 5.05 -5.11 -0.36
C ARG A 14 4.18 -5.46 0.86
N SER A 15 4.26 -6.70 1.34
CA SER A 15 3.63 -7.09 2.61
C SER A 15 4.30 -6.38 3.80
N GLN A 16 3.51 -5.99 4.80
CA GLN A 16 4.06 -5.56 6.08
C GLN A 16 4.46 -6.82 6.84
N GLN A 17 5.75 -7.07 7.00
CA GLN A 17 6.24 -8.22 7.75
C GLN A 17 5.86 -8.06 9.22
N LYS A 18 5.09 -9.01 9.76
CA LYS A 18 4.84 -9.10 11.21
C LYS A 18 6.04 -9.67 11.98
N LYS A 19 6.84 -10.53 11.34
CA LYS A 19 8.08 -11.10 11.90
C LYS A 19 9.26 -10.77 10.98
N ARG A 20 10.40 -10.38 11.57
CA ARG A 20 11.61 -9.97 10.84
C ARG A 20 12.16 -11.06 9.90
N THR A 21 11.91 -12.34 10.21
CA THR A 21 12.39 -13.50 9.43
C THR A 21 11.42 -13.99 8.36
N SER A 22 10.19 -13.46 8.30
CA SER A 22 9.21 -13.89 7.29
C SER A 22 9.63 -13.42 5.89
N PRO A 23 9.37 -14.18 4.81
CA PRO A 23 9.70 -13.73 3.46
C PRO A 23 8.99 -12.42 3.08
N LEU A 24 9.71 -11.54 2.36
CA LEU A 24 9.11 -10.36 1.74
C LEU A 24 8.23 -10.80 0.58
N ASN A 25 6.94 -10.48 0.63
CA ASN A 25 5.99 -10.83 -0.42
C ASN A 25 5.61 -9.58 -1.20
N TYR A 26 5.86 -9.61 -2.50
CA TYR A 26 5.51 -8.56 -3.45
C TYR A 26 4.34 -9.05 -4.30
N LYS A 27 3.27 -8.28 -4.33
CA LYS A 27 2.08 -8.61 -5.12
C LYS A 27 1.63 -7.40 -5.93
N GLU A 28 1.38 -7.64 -7.19
CA GLU A 28 0.72 -6.67 -8.06
C GLU A 28 -0.71 -6.45 -7.60
N ARG A 29 -1.11 -5.18 -7.45
CA ARG A 29 -2.44 -4.78 -7.00
C ARG A 29 -2.89 -3.55 -7.78
N LEU A 30 -4.18 -3.50 -8.09
CA LEU A 30 -4.81 -2.29 -8.59
C LEU A 30 -5.07 -1.37 -7.41
N PHE A 31 -4.46 -0.19 -7.40
CA PHE A 31 -4.69 0.84 -6.39
C PHE A 31 -5.63 1.89 -6.95
N VAL A 32 -6.62 2.27 -6.15
CA VAL A 32 -7.56 3.33 -6.46
C VAL A 32 -7.46 4.36 -5.34
N LEU A 33 -7.05 5.57 -5.71
CA LEU A 33 -6.95 6.72 -4.82
C LEU A 33 -8.19 7.60 -4.98
N THR A 34 -8.88 7.84 -3.89
CA THR A 34 -9.92 8.87 -3.76
C THR A 34 -9.48 9.92 -2.74
N GLU A 35 -10.25 11.00 -2.61
CA GLU A 35 -9.97 12.06 -1.62
C GLU A 35 -9.97 11.53 -0.17
N SER A 36 -10.69 10.45 0.11
CA SER A 36 -10.85 9.91 1.47
C SER A 36 -10.13 8.58 1.69
N MET A 37 -9.87 7.80 0.63
CA MET A 37 -9.28 6.46 0.78
C MET A 37 -8.30 6.12 -0.33
N LEU A 38 -7.25 5.39 0.05
CA LEU A 38 -6.42 4.62 -0.86
C LEU A 38 -6.79 3.14 -0.71
N THR A 39 -7.50 2.58 -1.68
CA THR A 39 -7.98 1.19 -1.68
C THR A 39 -7.19 0.35 -2.66
N TYR A 40 -6.93 -0.92 -2.34
CA TYR A 40 -6.25 -1.83 -3.26
C TYR A 40 -7.01 -3.16 -3.45
N TYR A 41 -6.95 -3.64 -4.69
CA TYR A 41 -7.72 -4.77 -5.18
C TYR A 41 -6.83 -5.82 -5.83
N GLU A 42 -7.33 -7.05 -5.89
CA GLU A 42 -6.75 -8.13 -6.69
C GLU A 42 -7.34 -8.09 -8.10
N GLY A 43 -6.60 -7.52 -9.05
CA GLY A 43 -6.96 -7.46 -10.47
C GLY A 43 -7.90 -6.32 -10.85
N ARG A 44 -9.09 -6.21 -10.25
CA ARG A 44 -10.14 -5.25 -10.67
C ARG A 44 -10.76 -4.48 -9.51
N ALA A 45 -11.21 -3.24 -9.75
CA ALA A 45 -11.81 -2.34 -8.76
C ALA A 45 -13.25 -2.72 -8.33
N GLU A 46 -13.52 -4.02 -8.13
CA GLU A 46 -14.82 -4.51 -7.66
C GLU A 46 -14.77 -4.84 -6.16
N LYS A 47 -15.88 -4.62 -5.44
CA LYS A 47 -15.96 -4.82 -3.99
C LYS A 47 -15.51 -6.22 -3.55
N LYS A 48 -15.78 -7.26 -4.36
CA LYS A 48 -15.34 -8.65 -4.11
C LYS A 48 -13.82 -8.85 -4.13
N TYR A 49 -13.09 -8.00 -4.84
CA TYR A 49 -11.64 -8.12 -5.01
C TYR A 49 -10.86 -7.19 -4.08
N ARG A 50 -11.54 -6.41 -3.25
CA ARG A 50 -10.92 -5.48 -2.30
C ARG A 50 -10.11 -6.24 -1.26
N LYS A 51 -8.80 -5.97 -1.17
CA LYS A 51 -7.89 -6.61 -0.21
C LYS A 51 -7.56 -5.73 1.00
N GLY A 52 -7.78 -4.43 0.89
CA GLY A 52 -7.64 -3.51 2.01
C GLY A 52 -7.77 -2.07 1.57
N SER A 53 -7.84 -1.18 2.55
CA SER A 53 -7.98 0.26 2.34
C SER A 53 -7.24 1.00 3.44
N VAL A 54 -6.77 2.17 3.07
CA VAL A 54 -6.10 3.13 3.94
C VAL A 54 -6.92 4.39 3.90
N ASP A 55 -7.32 4.88 5.07
CA ASP A 55 -7.93 6.21 5.19
C ASP A 55 -6.83 7.26 4.97
N ILE A 56 -7.06 8.20 4.06
CA ILE A 56 -6.11 9.28 3.76
C ILE A 56 -5.81 10.09 5.02
N ALA A 57 -6.80 10.29 5.91
CA ALA A 57 -6.60 11.00 7.17
C ALA A 57 -5.66 10.27 8.15
N LYS A 58 -5.43 8.96 7.96
CA LYS A 58 -4.51 8.16 8.79
C LYS A 58 -3.09 8.12 8.25
N ILE A 59 -2.85 8.64 7.05
CA ILE A 59 -1.52 8.69 6.45
C ILE A 59 -0.74 9.83 7.11
N LYS A 60 0.36 9.50 7.77
CA LYS A 60 1.22 10.49 8.45
C LYS A 60 2.31 11.05 7.53
N CYS A 61 2.79 10.23 6.61
CA CYS A 61 3.90 10.56 5.72
C CYS A 61 3.78 9.74 4.43
N VAL A 62 4.09 10.40 3.31
CA VAL A 62 4.24 9.80 1.98
C VAL A 62 5.55 10.34 1.42
N GLU A 63 6.52 9.44 1.23
CA GLU A 63 7.83 9.79 0.69
C GLU A 63 8.28 8.79 -0.34
N ILE A 64 9.09 9.28 -1.28
CA ILE A 64 9.84 8.43 -2.21
C ILE A 64 10.92 7.72 -1.40
N VAL A 65 10.94 6.40 -1.46
CA VAL A 65 11.95 5.61 -0.76
C VAL A 65 13.25 5.70 -1.55
N LYS A 66 14.17 6.53 -1.05
CA LYS A 66 15.56 6.55 -1.52
C LYS A 66 16.27 5.36 -0.90
N ASN A 67 16.59 4.36 -1.72
CA ASN A 67 17.45 3.27 -1.29
C ASN A 67 18.88 3.74 -1.56
N ASP A 68 19.69 3.98 -0.53
CA ASP A 68 21.06 4.55 -0.60
C ASP A 68 22.03 3.60 -1.34
N GLY A 69 21.83 3.40 -2.64
CA GLY A 69 22.63 2.52 -3.50
C GLY A 69 22.31 1.03 -3.43
N ALA A 70 21.41 0.58 -2.55
CA ALA A 70 21.00 -0.83 -2.51
C ALA A 70 20.02 -1.18 -3.65
N ILE A 71 20.22 -2.35 -4.26
CA ILE A 71 19.36 -2.87 -5.34
C ILE A 71 17.94 -3.02 -4.78
N ILE A 72 16.99 -2.26 -5.34
CA ILE A 72 15.58 -2.50 -5.09
C ILE A 72 15.25 -3.84 -5.76
N PRO A 73 14.79 -4.87 -5.01
CA PRO A 73 14.61 -6.22 -5.55
C PRO A 73 13.50 -6.30 -6.61
N CYS A 74 12.70 -5.24 -6.77
CA CYS A 74 11.68 -5.10 -7.80
C CYS A 74 12.19 -4.19 -8.92
N GLN A 75 12.01 -4.59 -10.18
CA GLN A 75 12.38 -3.81 -11.37
C GLN A 75 11.67 -2.44 -11.50
N ASN A 76 10.73 -2.11 -10.61
CA ASN A 76 10.00 -0.85 -10.61
C ASN A 76 10.81 0.25 -9.92
N LYS A 77 11.18 1.27 -10.70
CA LYS A 77 12.15 2.32 -10.37
C LYS A 77 11.75 3.29 -9.23
N TYR A 78 10.53 3.22 -8.69
CA TYR A 78 10.02 4.24 -7.75
C TYR A 78 9.18 3.64 -6.60
N PRO A 79 9.80 3.05 -5.58
CA PRO A 79 9.11 2.68 -4.36
C PRO A 79 8.67 3.92 -3.58
N PHE A 80 7.43 3.92 -3.06
CA PHE A 80 6.95 4.88 -2.07
C PHE A 80 6.47 4.13 -0.83
N GLN A 81 6.55 4.77 0.33
CA GLN A 81 6.09 4.21 1.59
C GLN A 81 5.02 5.11 2.21
N CYS A 82 3.91 4.49 2.60
CA CYS A 82 2.86 5.15 3.38
C CYS A 82 2.89 4.58 4.80
N THR A 83 3.21 5.41 5.79
CA THR A 83 3.12 5.01 7.21
C THR A 83 1.76 5.40 7.79
N GLN A 84 1.13 4.46 8.48
CA GLN A 84 -0.13 4.67 9.21
C GLN A 84 0.08 4.43 10.70
N GLN A 85 -0.72 5.09 11.53
CA GLN A 85 -0.77 4.76 12.96
C GLN A 85 -1.33 3.35 13.13
N GLY A 86 -0.50 2.42 13.58
CA GLY A 86 -0.96 1.09 13.94
C GLY A 86 -1.84 1.17 15.18
N SER A 87 -3.03 0.59 15.11
CA SER A 87 -3.69 0.10 16.32
C SER A 87 -2.78 -0.99 16.88
N MET A 88 -2.08 -0.68 17.97
CA MET A 88 -1.37 -1.66 18.78
C MET A 88 -2.42 -2.70 19.20
N GLY A 89 -2.41 -3.86 18.56
CA GLY A 89 -3.27 -4.96 18.97
C GLY A 89 -2.80 -5.41 20.33
N GLU A 90 -3.71 -5.39 21.30
CA GLU A 90 -3.54 -6.06 22.57
C GLU A 90 -3.15 -7.52 22.29
N GLU A 91 -1.97 -7.88 22.79
CA GLU A 91 -1.49 -9.26 22.85
C GLU A 91 -2.26 -9.92 24.01
N SER A 92 -3.05 -10.96 23.70
CA SER A 92 -3.58 -11.91 24.67
C SER A 92 -2.82 -13.21 24.57
#